data_AF-A0A1H0IT03-F1
#
_entry.id   AF-A0A1H0IT03-F1
#
_cell.length_a   1.000
_cell.length_b   1.000
_cell.length_c   1.000
_cell.angle_alpha   90.00
_cell.angle_beta   90.00
_cell.angle_gamma   90.00
#
_symmetry.space_group_name_H-M   'P 1'
#
loop_
_entity.id
_entity.type
_entity.pdbx_description
1 polymer ?
#
loop_
_entity_poly.entity_id
_entity_poly.type
_entity_poly.pdbx_seq_one_letter_code
_entity_poly.pdbx_strand_id
1 'polypeptide(L)'
;MGTNRRYPDTGEQRAQQRRLLAARNRGALQTLSDEQLQLATRVVSLAPDRGPMWALAWVRFGDVDVRCTVKVNRWTDEAVGVELEVGEEKLRCWVWQGAVQRTEGRRFEP
;
A
#
# COMPACT_ATOMS: atom_id res chain seq x y z
N MET A 1 -7.81 20.06 15.66
CA MET A 1 -7.13 18.83 16.11
C MET A 1 -6.88 17.93 14.91
N GLY A 2 -5.99 18.35 14.00
CA GLY A 2 -5.58 17.52 12.86
C GLY A 2 -4.29 16.83 13.26
N THR A 3 -4.34 15.53 13.52
CA THR A 3 -3.13 14.72 13.72
C THR A 3 -2.38 14.68 12.39
N ASN A 4 -1.58 15.71 12.17
CA ASN A 4 -0.49 15.74 11.20
C ASN A 4 0.46 14.62 11.64
N ARG A 5 0.24 13.43 11.08
CA ARG A 5 0.99 12.22 11.37
C ARG A 5 2.35 12.37 10.68
N ARG A 6 3.17 13.31 11.20
CA ARG A 6 4.62 13.25 11.14
C ARG A 6 4.99 11.81 11.46
N TYR A 7 5.79 11.19 10.58
CA TYR A 7 6.35 9.84 10.71
C TYR A 7 6.24 9.29 12.14
N PRO A 8 5.38 8.30 12.39
CA PRO A 8 5.12 7.86 13.74
C PRO A 8 6.41 7.35 14.39
N ASP A 9 6.48 7.58 15.68
CA ASP A 9 7.55 7.24 16.60
C ASP A 9 8.16 5.86 16.31
N THR A 10 9.46 5.71 16.58
CA THR A 10 10.25 4.50 16.23
C THR A 10 9.60 3.21 16.74
N GLY A 11 8.80 3.29 17.81
CA GLY A 11 8.00 2.18 18.35
C GLY A 11 6.89 1.67 17.44
N GLU A 12 6.10 2.55 16.81
CA GLU A 12 4.98 2.13 15.93
C GLU A 12 5.49 1.47 14.65
N GLN A 13 6.58 2.01 14.08
CA GLN A 13 7.23 1.43 12.91
C GLN A 13 7.77 0.02 13.21
N ARG A 14 8.45 -0.17 14.35
CA ARG A 14 8.91 -1.50 14.79
C ARG A 14 7.75 -2.46 15.01
N ALA A 15 6.64 -1.99 15.60
CA ALA A 15 5.46 -2.82 15.80
C ALA A 15 4.82 -3.23 14.47
N GLN A 16 4.70 -2.30 13.51
CA GLN A 16 4.24 -2.59 12.15
C GLN A 16 5.14 -3.63 11.48
N GLN A 17 6.46 -3.46 11.56
CA GLN A 17 7.42 -4.37 10.92
C GLN A 17 7.32 -5.79 11.45
N ARG A 18 7.14 -5.95 12.77
CA ARG A 18 6.90 -7.27 13.36
C ARG A 18 5.61 -7.93 12.84
N ARG A 19 4.54 -7.15 12.65
CA ARG A 19 3.28 -7.68 12.08
C ARG A 19 3.46 -8.10 10.62
N LEU A 20 4.17 -7.30 9.82
CA LEU A 20 4.46 -7.62 8.42
C LEU A 20 5.32 -8.87 8.29
N LEU A 21 6.38 -9.00 9.09
CA LEU A 21 7.22 -10.20 9.12
C LEU A 21 6.42 -11.45 9.54
N ALA A 22 5.61 -11.34 10.59
CA ALA A 22 4.75 -12.43 11.04
C ALA A 22 3.73 -12.84 9.96
N ALA A 23 3.13 -11.88 9.24
CA ALA A 23 2.19 -12.14 8.16
C ALA A 23 2.88 -12.77 6.94
N ARG A 24 4.07 -12.29 6.56
CA ARG A 24 4.88 -12.87 5.48
C ARG A 24 5.24 -14.34 5.72
N ASN A 25 5.45 -14.72 6.98
CA ASN A 25 5.67 -16.13 7.36
C ASN A 25 4.40 -17.00 7.22
N ARG A 26 3.21 -16.40 7.18
CA ARG A 26 1.93 -17.12 6.98
C ARG A 26 1.59 -17.33 5.51
N GLY A 27 2.09 -16.48 4.62
CA GLY A 27 1.85 -16.64 3.19
C GLY A 27 2.51 -15.58 2.32
N ALA A 28 2.42 -15.78 1.01
CA ALA A 28 2.86 -14.79 0.03
C ALA A 28 1.95 -13.55 0.05
N LEU A 29 2.54 -12.39 -0.26
CA LEU A 29 1.78 -11.17 -0.50
C LEU A 29 0.82 -11.39 -1.67
N GLN A 30 -0.45 -11.16 -1.43
CA GLN A 30 -1.48 -11.22 -2.46
C GLN A 30 -1.58 -9.88 -3.18
N THR A 31 -1.88 -9.97 -4.48
CA THR A 31 -2.14 -8.83 -5.35
C THR A 31 -3.41 -9.11 -6.13
N LEU A 32 -4.09 -8.05 -6.57
CA LEU A 32 -5.15 -8.19 -7.56
C LEU A 32 -4.60 -8.87 -8.83
N SER A 33 -5.41 -9.73 -9.43
CA SER A 33 -5.09 -10.42 -10.68
C SER A 33 -5.22 -9.49 -11.89
N ASP A 34 -4.66 -9.91 -13.02
CA ASP A 34 -4.75 -9.15 -14.27
C ASP A 34 -6.20 -8.95 -14.72
N GLU A 35 -7.07 -9.94 -14.52
CA GLU A 35 -8.51 -9.86 -14.82
C GLU A 35 -9.24 -8.84 -13.92
N GLN A 36 -8.83 -8.73 -12.66
CA GLN A 36 -9.38 -7.74 -11.73
C GLN A 36 -8.87 -6.33 -12.05
N LEU A 37 -7.62 -6.20 -12.50
CA LEU A 37 -6.99 -4.92 -12.78
C LEU A 37 -7.35 -4.35 -14.15
N GLN A 38 -7.47 -5.21 -15.17
CA GLN A 38 -7.76 -4.84 -16.56
C GLN A 38 -6.85 -3.71 -17.07
N LEU A 39 -5.55 -3.77 -16.75
CA LEU A 39 -4.60 -2.69 -17.09
C LEU A 39 -4.43 -2.47 -18.61
N ALA A 40 -4.85 -3.43 -19.43
CA ALA A 40 -4.85 -3.29 -20.88
C ALA A 40 -5.94 -2.31 -21.39
N THR A 41 -7.02 -2.14 -20.64
CA THR A 41 -8.16 -1.29 -21.03
C THR A 41 -8.32 -0.07 -20.14
N ARG A 42 -7.73 -0.08 -18.95
CA ARG A 42 -7.82 1.02 -17.98
C ARG A 42 -6.65 1.97 -18.05
N VAL A 43 -6.96 3.24 -17.83
CA VAL A 43 -5.94 4.27 -17.68
C VAL A 43 -5.18 4.04 -16.38
N VAL A 44 -3.85 4.02 -16.47
CA VAL A 44 -2.94 3.91 -15.34
C VAL A 44 -2.22 5.23 -15.16
N SER A 45 -2.45 5.87 -14.01
CA SER A 45 -1.79 7.10 -13.61
C SER A 45 -0.58 6.77 -12.75
N LEU A 46 0.56 7.43 -13.01
CA LEU A 46 1.82 7.21 -12.32
C LEU A 46 2.02 8.26 -11.22
N ALA A 47 2.66 7.87 -10.12
CA ALA A 47 3.06 8.82 -9.09
C ALA A 47 4.03 9.87 -9.67
N PRO A 48 3.86 11.16 -9.35
CA PRO A 48 4.71 12.22 -9.87
C PRO A 48 6.14 12.12 -9.32
N ASP A 49 7.12 12.57 -10.10
CA ASP A 49 8.55 12.56 -9.72
C ASP A 49 8.94 13.56 -8.61
N ARG A 50 7.95 14.22 -7.98
CA ARG A 50 8.16 15.26 -6.96
C ARG A 50 8.44 14.70 -5.56
N GLY A 51 8.46 13.38 -5.40
CA GLY A 51 8.75 12.71 -4.14
C GLY A 51 7.85 11.51 -3.87
N PRO A 52 8.18 10.67 -2.86
CA PRO A 52 7.39 9.50 -2.54
C PRO A 52 6.01 9.89 -2.00
N MET A 53 4.97 9.28 -2.58
CA MET A 53 3.61 9.38 -2.05
C MET A 53 3.38 8.25 -1.05
N TRP A 54 3.10 8.60 0.21
CA TRP A 54 2.82 7.62 1.27
C TRP A 54 1.31 7.49 1.51
N ALA A 55 0.88 6.28 1.87
CA ALA A 55 -0.50 5.98 2.26
C ALA A 55 -0.52 4.87 3.31
N LEU A 56 -1.65 4.71 3.99
CA LEU A 56 -1.98 3.48 4.72
C LEU A 56 -2.76 2.58 3.80
N ALA A 57 -2.39 1.31 3.69
CA ALA A 57 -3.13 0.32 2.91
C ALA A 57 -3.37 -0.94 3.73
N TRP A 58 -4.49 -1.60 3.46
CA TRP A 58 -4.69 -2.99 3.83
C TRP A 58 -4.05 -3.89 2.76
N VAL A 59 -3.12 -4.73 3.18
CA VAL A 59 -2.47 -5.76 2.37
C VAL A 59 -2.74 -7.13 2.96
N ARG A 60 -2.72 -8.17 2.13
CA ARG A 60 -3.01 -9.54 2.56
C ARG A 60 -1.83 -10.46 2.30
N PHE A 61 -1.46 -11.26 3.30
CA PHE A 61 -0.48 -12.33 3.19
C PHE A 61 -1.16 -13.65 3.55
N GLY A 62 -1.38 -14.52 2.55
CA GLY A 62 -2.19 -15.73 2.77
C GLY A 62 -3.61 -15.37 3.26
N ASP A 63 -3.92 -15.74 4.50
CA ASP A 63 -5.20 -15.46 5.19
C ASP A 63 -5.13 -14.28 6.17
N VAL A 64 -3.99 -13.59 6.27
CA VAL A 64 -3.77 -12.49 7.23
C VAL A 64 -3.82 -11.14 6.55
N ASP A 65 -4.72 -10.27 7.03
CA ASP A 65 -4.80 -8.86 6.64
C ASP A 65 -3.97 -7.97 7.57
N VAL A 66 -3.13 -7.11 6.99
CA VAL A 66 -2.28 -6.16 7.72
C VAL A 66 -2.49 -4.75 7.19
N ARG A 67 -2.71 -3.79 8.09
CA ARG A 67 -2.69 -2.37 7.76
C ARG A 67 -1.30 -1.80 7.98
N CYS A 68 -0.70 -1.21 6.96
CA CYS A 68 0.65 -0.68 7.04
C CYS A 68 0.82 0.58 6.19
N THR A 69 1.85 1.37 6.51
CA THR A 69 2.33 2.43 5.63
C THR A 69 2.96 1.82 4.39
N VAL A 70 2.55 2.31 3.23
CA VAL A 70 3.01 1.88 1.91
C VAL A 70 3.37 3.09 1.05
N LYS A 71 4.32 2.88 0.14
CA LYS A 71 4.60 3.83 -0.93
C LYS A 71 3.67 3.57 -2.10
N VAL A 72 3.03 4.61 -2.61
CA VAL A 72 2.18 4.52 -3.80
C VAL A 72 3.00 4.85 -5.04
N ASN A 73 2.97 3.95 -6.01
CA ASN A 73 3.74 4.09 -7.24
C ASN A 73 2.85 4.42 -8.45
N ARG A 74 1.61 3.92 -8.47
CA ARG A 74 0.66 4.06 -9.57
C ARG A 74 -0.76 3.76 -9.11
N TRP A 75 -1.75 4.18 -9.87
CA TRP A 75 -3.17 3.90 -9.61
C TRP A 75 -3.99 3.84 -10.89
N THR A 76 -5.14 3.22 -10.79
CA THR A 76 -6.26 3.34 -11.73
C THR A 76 -7.42 4.03 -10.99
N ASP A 77 -8.60 4.06 -11.63
CA ASP A 77 -9.85 4.46 -11.00
C ASP A 77 -10.24 3.58 -9.80
N GLU A 78 -9.97 2.27 -9.86
CA GLU A 78 -10.40 1.30 -8.84
C GLU A 78 -9.27 0.64 -8.04
N ALA A 79 -8.01 0.74 -8.48
CA ALA A 79 -6.89 0.04 -7.84
C ALA A 79 -5.67 0.92 -7.64
N VAL A 80 -4.83 0.57 -6.67
CA VAL A 80 -3.60 1.29 -6.35
C VAL A 80 -2.44 0.30 -6.27
N GLY A 81 -1.40 0.58 -7.04
CA GLY A 81 -0.14 -0.16 -7.05
C GLY A 81 0.78 0.40 -5.98
N VAL A 82 1.07 -0.41 -4.97
CA VAL A 82 1.82 -0.02 -3.78
C VAL A 82 3.10 -0.84 -3.61
N GLU A 83 4.06 -0.27 -2.92
CA GLU A 83 5.30 -0.89 -2.48
C GLU A 83 5.40 -0.81 -0.96
N LEU A 84 5.84 -1.91 -0.34
CA LEU A 84 6.05 -2.02 1.09
C LEU A 84 7.33 -2.79 1.37
N GLU A 85 7.94 -2.50 2.51
CA GLU A 85 9.14 -3.17 2.98
C GLU A 85 8.78 -4.17 4.07
N VAL A 86 9.25 -5.41 3.92
CA VAL A 86 9.06 -6.49 4.89
C VAL A 86 10.40 -7.14 5.18
N GLY A 87 10.93 -6.90 6.38
CA GLY A 87 12.34 -7.15 6.66
C GLY A 87 13.23 -6.34 5.73
N GLU A 88 14.04 -7.04 4.96
CA GLU A 88 14.93 -6.49 3.93
C GLU A 88 14.32 -6.59 2.51
N GLU A 89 13.16 -7.23 2.36
CA GLU A 89 12.49 -7.41 1.07
C GLU A 89 11.60 -6.21 0.74
N LYS A 90 11.73 -5.71 -0.49
CA LYS A 90 10.75 -4.80 -1.10
C LYS A 90 9.72 -5.61 -1.86
N LEU A 91 8.48 -5.53 -1.44
CA LEU A 91 7.36 -6.20 -2.06
C LEU A 91 6.46 -5.21 -2.76
N ARG A 92 5.80 -5.65 -3.83
CA ARG A 92 4.86 -4.85 -4.62
C ARG A 92 3.57 -5.61 -4.81
N CYS A 93 2.46 -4.92 -4.71
CA CYS A 93 1.15 -5.49 -5.00
C CYS A 93 0.19 -4.39 -5.48
N TRP A 94 -0.91 -4.83 -6.07
CA TRP A 94 -2.09 -4.01 -6.27
C TRP A 94 -3.13 -4.32 -5.20
N VAL A 95 -3.78 -3.27 -4.72
CA VAL A 95 -4.91 -3.34 -3.79
C VAL A 95 -6.05 -2.48 -4.32
N TRP A 96 -7.28 -2.78 -3.93
CA TRP A 96 -8.43 -1.95 -4.26
C TRP A 96 -8.28 -0.54 -3.70
N GLN A 97 -8.80 0.47 -4.41
CA GLN A 97 -8.77 1.88 -3.98
C GLN A 97 -9.40 2.05 -2.59
N GLY A 98 -10.49 1.32 -2.30
CA GLY A 98 -11.14 1.32 -1.00
C GLY A 98 -10.29 0.74 0.14
N ALA A 99 -9.23 0.00 -0.16
CA ALA A 99 -8.28 -0.51 0.82
C ALA A 99 -7.17 0.50 1.17
N VAL A 100 -7.12 1.66 0.50
CA VAL A 100 -6.07 2.67 0.65
C VAL A 100 -6.61 3.96 1.25
N GLN A 101 -5.96 4.43 2.31
CA GLN A 101 -6.17 5.73 2.92
C GLN A 101 -4.92 6.59 2.74
N ARG A 102 -5.00 7.67 1.96
CA ARG A 102 -3.91 8.65 1.86
C ARG A 102 -3.68 9.36 3.19
N THR A 103 -2.43 9.67 3.50
CA THR A 103 -2.04 10.38 4.72
C THR A 103 -2.37 11.89 4.67
N GLU A 104 -2.67 12.45 3.49
CA GLU A 104 -2.95 13.89 3.27
C GLU A 104 -4.36 14.19 2.70
N GLY A 105 -5.29 13.22 2.73
CA GLY A 105 -6.72 13.49 2.51
C GLY A 105 -7.24 13.72 1.08
N ARG A 106 -6.39 13.76 0.04
CA ARG A 106 -6.83 13.86 -1.37
C ARG A 106 -7.07 12.48 -1.99
N ARG A 107 -8.23 12.26 -2.64
CA ARG A 107 -8.52 11.04 -3.43
C ARG A 107 -7.56 10.92 -4.63
N PHE A 108 -7.25 9.69 -5.05
CA PHE A 108 -6.56 9.44 -6.31
C PHE A 108 -7.52 9.83 -7.44
N GLU A 109 -7.38 11.02 -8.01
CA GLU A 109 -8.10 11.40 -9.23
C GLU A 109 -7.39 10.70 -10.41
N PRO A 110 -8.13 10.01 -11.29
CA PRO A 110 -7.56 9.37 -12.47
C PRO A 110 -6.97 10.40 -13.44
#